data_AF-A0A966Q3P6-F1
#
_entry.id   AF-A0A966Q3P6-F1
#
_cell.length_a   1.000
_cell.length_b   1.000
_cell.length_c   1.000
_cell.angle_alpha   90.00
_cell.angle_beta   90.00
_cell.angle_gamma   90.00
#
_symmetry.space_group_name_H-M   'P 1'
#
loop_
_entity.id
_entity.type
_entity.pdbx_description
1 polymer ?
#
loop_
_entity_poly.entity_id
_entity_poly.type
_entity_poly.pdbx_seq_one_letter_code
_entity_poly.pdbx_strand_id
1 'polypeptide(L)'
;MESNNLVCVPVEHNSEFLWCVFEKITDRVIKSFYFEEEALEYIRFVQSGGAFNGRTPAFILTEFSTKSKVDINEEFSYKLN
;
A
#
# COMPACT_ATOMS: atom_id res chain seq x y z
N MET A 1 -6.29 -11.19 6.27
CA MET A 1 -4.95 -10.77 6.71
C MET A 1 -4.95 -9.26 6.78
N GLU A 2 -4.99 -8.68 7.97
CA GLU A 2 -4.86 -7.23 8.16
C GLU A 2 -3.38 -6.85 8.01
N SER A 3 -2.94 -6.67 6.78
CA SER A 3 -1.55 -6.38 6.41
C SER A 3 -1.19 -4.91 6.57
N ASN A 4 -1.56 -4.26 7.68
CA ASN A 4 -1.17 -2.88 7.94
C ASN A 4 0.10 -2.81 8.78
N ASN A 5 1.23 -3.05 8.11
CA ASN A 5 2.56 -3.04 8.71
C ASN A 5 3.13 -1.63 8.90
N LEU A 6 2.51 -0.62 8.27
CA LEU A 6 2.96 0.76 8.32
C LEU A 6 2.11 1.57 9.29
N VAL A 7 2.78 2.38 10.12
CA VAL A 7 2.14 3.33 11.03
C VAL A 7 2.81 4.69 10.95
N CYS A 8 2.02 5.74 11.13
CA CYS A 8 2.52 7.10 11.30
C CYS A 8 2.82 7.32 12.78
N VAL A 9 4.04 7.78 13.10
CA VAL A 9 4.47 8.06 14.47
C VAL A 9 5.22 9.39 14.52
N PRO A 10 4.92 10.28 15.48
CA PRO A 10 5.73 11.47 15.70
C PRO A 10 7.05 11.08 16.36
N VAL A 11 8.17 11.60 15.87
CA VAL A 11 9.52 11.37 16.38
C VAL A 11 10.21 12.71 16.58
N GLU A 12 10.80 12.90 17.76
CA GLU A 12 11.63 14.07 18.04
C GLU A 12 13.06 13.82 17.55
N HIS A 13 13.60 14.76 16.75
CA HIS A 13 14.98 14.74 16.28
C HIS A 13 15.55 16.15 16.32
N ASN A 14 16.64 16.35 17.07
CA ASN A 14 17.31 17.65 17.22
C ASN A 14 16.37 18.80 17.63
N SER A 15 15.45 18.54 18.57
CA SER A 15 14.42 19.49 19.04
C SER A 15 13.35 19.87 18.00
N GLU A 16 13.28 19.16 16.88
CA GLU A 16 12.20 19.26 15.90
C GLU A 16 11.34 18.00 15.92
N PHE A 17 10.03 18.17 15.71
CA PHE A 17 9.10 17.05 15.55
C PHE A 17 8.92 16.72 14.08
N LEU A 18 9.14 15.45 13.73
CA LEU A 18 8.90 14.91 12.40
C LEU A 18 7.88 13.77 12.47
N TRP A 19 7.10 13.61 11.40
CA TRP A 19 6.16 12.51 11.24
C TRP A 19 6.80 11.40 10.43
N CYS A 20 7.04 10.27 11.09
CA CYS A 20 7.74 9.13 10.52
C CYS A 20 6.78 8.01 10.14
N VAL A 21 6.96 7.47 8.95
CA VAL A 21 6.33 6.23 8.51
C VAL A 21 7.20 5.07 8.97
N PHE A 22 6.67 4.30 9.90
CA PHE A 22 7.37 3.21 10.57
C PHE A 22 6.81 1.86 10.16
N GLU A 23 7.70 0.93 9.80
CA GLU A 23 7.35 -0.44 9.46
C GLU A 23 7.55 -1.37 10.65
N LYS A 24 6.45 -1.92 11.15
CA LYS A 24 6.42 -2.81 12.32
C LYS A 24 7.18 -4.12 12.13
N ILE A 25 7.19 -4.67 10.92
CA ILE A 25 7.83 -5.97 10.66
C ILE A 25 9.35 -5.87 10.74
N THR A 26 9.91 -4.80 10.18
CA THR A 26 11.37 -4.61 10.11
C THR A 26 11.91 -3.72 11.22
N ASP A 27 11.02 -3.14 12.05
CA ASP A 27 11.33 -2.24 13.16
C ASP A 27 12.11 -1.00 12.69
N ARG A 28 11.70 -0.43 11.54
CA ARG A 28 12.45 0.63 10.85
C ARG A 28 11.58 1.78 10.38
N VAL A 29 12.15 2.98 10.41
CA VAL A 29 11.59 4.16 9.73
C VAL A 29 11.86 4.04 8.23
N ILE A 30 10.81 4.10 7.43
CA ILE A 30 10.89 4.10 5.97
C ILE A 30 11.15 5.52 5.46
N LYS A 31 10.43 6.50 6.01
CA LYS A 31 10.46 7.89 5.54
C LYS A 31 9.95 8.84 6.63
N SER A 32 10.46 10.06 6.64
CA SER A 32 10.04 11.14 7.54
C SER A 32 9.48 12.33 6.75
N PHE A 33 8.54 13.03 7.36
CA PHE A 33 7.82 14.18 6.80
C PHE A 33 7.70 15.28 7.84
N TYR A 34 7.50 16.52 7.39
CA TYR A 34 7.26 17.64 8.28
C TYR A 34 5.80 17.66 8.77
N PHE A 35 4.87 17.17 7.96
CA PHE A 35 3.44 17.17 8.26
C PHE A 35 2.89 15.74 8.36
N GLU A 36 1.89 15.55 9.24
CA GLU A 36 1.27 14.25 9.47
C GLU A 36 0.55 13.74 8.22
N GLU A 37 -0.10 14.66 7.50
CA GLU A 37 -0.89 14.38 6.32
C GLU A 37 -0.03 13.76 5.22
N GLU A 38 1.20 14.25 5.02
CA GLU A 38 2.15 13.73 4.04
C GLU A 38 2.57 12.28 4.38
N ALA A 39 2.79 11.99 5.67
CA ALA A 39 3.11 10.65 6.13
C ALA A 39 1.93 9.68 5.92
N LEU A 40 0.70 10.12 6.20
CA LEU A 40 -0.51 9.33 5.99
C LEU A 40 -0.79 9.10 4.49
N GLU A 41 -0.60 10.10 3.65
CA GLU A 41 -0.71 9.96 2.19
C GLU A 41 0.30 8.96 1.65
N TYR A 42 1.55 9.00 2.14
CA TYR A 42 2.57 8.04 1.77
C TYR A 42 2.18 6.61 2.18
N ILE A 43 1.64 6.39 3.38
CA ILE A 43 1.15 5.08 3.81
C ILE A 43 0.09 4.55 2.84
N ARG A 44 -0.89 5.40 2.47
CA ARG A 44 -1.93 5.03 1.49
C ARG A 44 -1.35 4.69 0.13
N PHE A 45 -0.35 5.45 -0.33
CA PHE A 45 0.37 5.20 -1.59
C PHE A 45 1.11 3.85 -1.57
N VAL A 46 1.79 3.50 -0.49
CA VAL A 46 2.47 2.21 -0.37
C VAL A 46 1.43 1.07 -0.34
N GLN A 47 0.34 1.24 0.42
CA GLN A 47 -0.74 0.25 0.53
C GLN A 47 -1.50 0.04 -0.79
N SER A 48 -1.63 1.07 -1.63
CA SER A 48 -2.24 0.95 -2.96
C SER A 48 -1.31 0.32 -4.00
N GLY A 49 -0.10 -0.08 -3.62
CA GLY A 49 0.88 -0.68 -4.51
C GLY A 49 1.72 0.33 -5.31
N GLY A 50 1.70 1.60 -4.92
CA GLY A 50 2.52 2.65 -5.53
C GLY A 50 4.02 2.49 -5.25
N ALA A 51 4.40 1.78 -4.19
CA ALA A 51 5.78 1.46 -3.90
C ALA A 51 6.27 0.19 -4.63
N PHE A 52 7.58 0.00 -4.71
CA PHE A 52 8.16 -1.23 -5.23
C PHE A 52 8.21 -2.31 -4.15
N ASN A 53 7.90 -3.56 -4.53
CA ASN A 53 8.21 -4.75 -3.76
C ASN A 53 9.42 -5.44 -4.42
N GLY A 54 10.62 -5.16 -3.92
CA GLY A 54 11.88 -5.56 -4.54
C GLY A 54 12.14 -4.80 -5.85
N ARG A 55 12.17 -5.50 -6.98
CA ARG A 55 12.36 -4.91 -8.33
C ARG A 55 11.04 -4.68 -9.08
N THR A 56 9.93 -5.13 -8.51
CA THR A 56 8.61 -5.09 -9.17
C THR A 56 7.74 -4.02 -8.51
N PRO A 57 7.15 -3.09 -9.26
CA PRO A 57 6.11 -2.22 -8.74
C PRO A 57 5.00 -3.03 -8.08
N ALA A 58 4.63 -2.72 -6.83
CA ALA A 58 3.73 -3.56 -6.05
C ALA A 58 2.33 -3.68 -6.69
N PHE A 59 1.86 -2.66 -7.42
CA PHE A 59 0.59 -2.71 -8.14
C PHE A 59 0.48 -3.86 -9.16
N ILE A 60 1.61 -4.35 -9.69
CA ILE A 60 1.63 -5.51 -10.60
C ILE A 60 1.30 -6.81 -9.85
N LEU A 61 1.68 -6.87 -8.57
CA LEU A 61 1.46 -8.03 -7.70
C LEU A 61 0.10 -7.97 -6.98
N THR A 62 -0.51 -6.79 -6.94
CA THR A 62 -1.83 -6.62 -6.34
C THR A 62 -2.86 -7.35 -7.20
N GLU A 63 -3.51 -8.36 -6.61
CA GLU A 63 -4.61 -9.07 -7.26
C GLU A 63 -5.71 -8.07 -7.62
N PHE A 64 -5.95 -7.91 -8.93
CA PHE A 64 -7.05 -7.11 -9.40
C PHE A 64 -8.34 -7.89 -9.14
N SER A 65 -9.00 -7.60 -8.01
CA SER A 65 -10.34 -8.11 -7.76
C SER A 65 -11.30 -7.44 -8.73
N THR A 66 -11.45 -8.02 -9.93
CA THR A 66 -12.68 -7.88 -10.68
C THR A 66 -13.77 -8.50 -9.82
N LYS A 67 -14.45 -7.69 -9.02
CA LYS A 67 -15.85 -7.99 -8.69
C LYS A 67 -16.75 -7.88 -9.94
N SER A 68 -16.23 -8.19 -11.13
CA SER A 68 -17.06 -8.53 -12.25
C SER A 68 -17.63 -9.90 -11.90
N LYS A 69 -18.88 -9.92 -11.45
CA LYS A 69 -19.70 -11.12 -11.24
C LYS A 69 -20.04 -11.80 -12.58
N VAL A 70 -19.11 -11.81 -13.52
CA VAL A 70 -19.29 -12.44 -14.81
C VAL A 70 -18.18 -13.44 -14.89
N ASP A 71 -18.53 -14.70 -14.65
CA ASP A 71 -17.67 -15.80 -15.05
C ASP A 71 -17.53 -15.70 -16.57
N ILE A 72 -16.33 -15.35 -17.02
CA ILE A 72 -16.04 -15.20 -18.45
C ILE A 72 -16.33 -16.52 -19.18
N ASN A 73 -16.17 -17.66 -18.51
CA ASN A 73 -16.50 -18.97 -19.09
C ASN A 73 -18.00 -19.12 -19.35
N GLU A 74 -18.86 -18.53 -18.50
CA GLU A 74 -20.30 -18.47 -18.75
C GLU A 74 -20.62 -17.57 -19.96
N GLU A 75 -19.92 -16.44 -20.14
CA GLU A 75 -20.17 -15.55 -21.29
C GLU A 75 -19.78 -16.19 -22.63
N PHE A 76 -18.67 -16.93 -22.68
CA PHE A 76 -18.23 -17.60 -23.91
C PHE A 76 -19.10 -18.81 -24.28
N SER A 77 -19.66 -19.52 -23.30
CA SER A 77 -20.53 -20.68 -23.55
C SER A 77 -21.89 -20.29 -24.15
N TYR A 78 -22.39 -19.08 -23.87
CA TYR A 78 -23.61 -18.56 -24.51
C TYR A 78 -23.44 -18.13 -25.97
N LYS A 79 -22.21 -17.83 -26.43
CA LYS A 79 -21.94 -17.34 -27.80
C LYS A 79 -21.61 -18.44 -28.83
N LEU A 80 -21.62 -19.71 -28.40
CA LEU A 80 -21.31 -20.88 -29.24
C LEU A 80 -22.54 -21.75 -29.57
N ASN A 81 -23.74 -21.31 -29.19
CA ASN A 81 -25.04 -21.84 -29.64
C ASN A 81 -25.75 -20.81 -30.52
#